data_AF-A0A444RE04-F1
#
_entry.id   AF-A0A444RE04-F1
#
_cell.length_a   1.000
_cell.length_b   1.000
_cell.length_c   1.000
_cell.angle_alpha   90.00
_cell.angle_beta   90.00
_cell.angle_gamma   90.00
#
_symmetry.space_group_name_H-M   'P 1'
#
loop_
_entity.id
_entity.type
_entity.pdbx_description
1 polymer ?
#
loop_
_entity_poly.entity_id
_entity_poly.type
_entity_poly.pdbx_seq_one_letter_code
_entity_poly.pdbx_strand_id
1 'polypeptide(L)'
;MSNVQEWQQLANKELSRREKTVDSLVQQTAEGIAIKPLYTEADLDNLEVTGTLPGLPPYVRGPRATMYTAQPWTIRQYAGFSTAKESNAFYRRNLATHRGYDSDNPRVAGDVGKAGVAIDTVEDIKVLFDQIPLDKMSVSMTMNGAVLPVLAFYIVAAEEQGVTSDKLTGTIQNDILKEYLCRNTYIYPPKPSMRIIADIIAWCSGNMPRFNTISISGYHMGEAGANCVQQVAFTLADRIEYIKAAISAGLKIDDFAPRLSFFFGIGMDLFMNVAMLRAARYLWSEAVSGFGAQDPYNNVIRTTIDHCAHPM
;
A
#
# COMPACT_ATOMS: atom_id res chain seq x y z
N MET A 1 9.02 40.72 15.61
CA MET A 1 8.29 39.45 15.50
C MET A 1 6.82 39.78 15.33
N SER A 2 6.08 39.07 14.49
CA SER A 2 4.63 39.26 14.33
C SER A 2 3.89 38.70 15.54
N ASN A 3 3.09 39.52 16.20
CA ASN A 3 2.38 39.15 17.42
C ASN A 3 1.05 38.42 17.08
N VAL A 4 0.89 37.19 17.56
CA VAL A 4 -0.34 36.39 17.35
C VAL A 4 -1.57 37.08 17.94
N GLN A 5 -1.42 37.82 19.04
CA GLN A 5 -2.53 38.57 19.65
C GLN A 5 -2.99 39.74 18.77
N GLU A 6 -2.06 40.46 18.14
CA GLU A 6 -2.39 41.54 17.18
C GLU A 6 -3.11 40.99 15.94
N TRP A 7 -2.64 39.85 15.42
CA TRP A 7 -3.34 39.15 14.34
C TRP A 7 -4.75 38.71 14.76
N GLN A 8 -4.91 38.13 15.95
CA GLN A 8 -6.21 37.65 16.45
C GLN A 8 -7.18 38.83 16.67
N GLN A 9 -6.69 39.98 17.14
CA GLN A 9 -7.48 41.22 17.26
C GLN A 9 -7.92 41.74 15.88
N LEU A 10 -7.02 41.78 14.90
CA LEU A 10 -7.33 42.19 13.52
C LEU A 10 -8.36 41.25 12.87
N ALA A 11 -8.13 39.94 12.93
CA ALA A 11 -9.01 38.94 12.35
C ALA A 11 -10.41 38.97 12.99
N ASN A 12 -10.52 39.06 14.32
CA ASN A 12 -11.82 39.22 14.98
C ASN A 12 -12.52 40.54 14.59
N LYS A 13 -11.78 41.65 14.41
CA LYS A 13 -12.33 42.92 13.92
C LYS A 13 -12.89 42.79 12.50
N GLU A 14 -12.22 42.07 11.61
CA GLU A 14 -12.71 41.79 10.25
C GLU A 14 -13.93 40.85 10.23
N LEU A 15 -13.90 39.81 11.06
CA LEU A 15 -14.97 38.81 11.18
C LEU A 15 -16.23 39.33 11.90
N SER A 16 -16.11 40.38 12.72
CA SER A 16 -17.23 41.00 13.43
C SER A 16 -18.40 41.39 12.51
N ARG A 17 -18.11 41.82 11.28
CA ARG A 17 -19.10 42.14 10.23
C ARG A 17 -19.93 40.94 9.76
N ARG A 18 -19.57 39.73 10.17
CA ARG A 18 -20.21 38.45 9.83
C ARG A 18 -20.64 37.68 11.08
N GLU A 19 -20.64 38.32 12.25
CA GLU A 19 -20.97 37.71 13.55
C GLU A 19 -20.12 36.47 13.88
N LYS A 20 -18.84 36.50 13.46
CA LYS A 20 -17.88 35.40 13.62
C LYS A 20 -16.66 35.80 14.43
N THR A 21 -16.01 34.81 15.02
CA THR A 21 -14.71 34.92 15.70
C THR A 21 -13.65 34.06 14.99
N VAL A 22 -12.38 34.25 15.31
CA VAL A 22 -11.28 33.37 14.85
C VAL A 22 -11.53 31.91 15.19
N ASP A 23 -12.12 31.62 16.36
CA ASP A 23 -12.43 30.23 16.78
C ASP A 23 -13.46 29.58 15.85
N SER A 24 -14.39 30.36 15.28
CA SER A 24 -15.37 29.88 14.29
C SER A 24 -14.76 29.56 12.91
N LEU A 25 -13.45 29.84 12.71
CA LEU A 25 -12.69 29.43 11.54
C LEU A 25 -11.90 28.13 11.76
N VAL A 26 -11.93 27.54 12.97
CA VAL A 26 -11.31 26.24 13.23
C VAL A 26 -12.10 25.16 12.51
N GLN A 27 -11.46 24.48 11.57
CA GLN A 27 -12.08 23.39 10.81
C GLN A 27 -11.88 22.07 11.55
N GLN A 28 -12.97 21.38 11.89
CA GLN A 28 -12.92 19.99 12.36
C GLN A 28 -12.89 19.06 11.15
N THR A 29 -11.88 18.19 11.04
CA THR A 29 -11.79 17.20 9.94
C THR A 29 -12.49 15.89 10.30
N ALA A 30 -12.70 15.02 9.29
CA ALA A 30 -13.28 13.69 9.49
C ALA A 30 -12.41 12.78 10.38
N GLU A 31 -11.10 13.06 10.49
CA GLU A 31 -10.16 12.44 11.42
C GLU A 31 -10.34 12.88 12.89
N GLY A 32 -11.20 13.86 13.17
CA GLY A 32 -11.34 14.45 14.51
C GLY A 32 -10.20 15.42 14.86
N ILE A 33 -9.50 15.96 13.86
CA ILE A 33 -8.41 16.92 14.05
C ILE A 33 -8.93 18.35 13.87
N ALA A 34 -8.61 19.22 14.83
CA ALA A 34 -8.96 20.63 14.79
C ALA A 34 -7.87 21.43 14.05
N ILE A 35 -8.14 21.86 12.82
CA ILE A 35 -7.23 22.65 12.00
C ILE A 35 -7.40 24.13 12.32
N LYS A 36 -6.32 24.77 12.78
CA LYS A 36 -6.30 26.21 13.09
C LYS A 36 -6.29 27.04 11.79
N PRO A 37 -6.92 28.22 11.77
CA PRO A 37 -6.83 29.15 10.63
C PRO A 37 -5.43 29.78 10.45
N LEU A 38 -4.54 29.65 11.44
CA LEU A 38 -3.15 30.08 11.39
C LEU A 38 -2.28 29.12 12.22
N TYR A 39 -1.09 28.80 11.71
CA TYR A 39 -0.02 28.12 12.43
C TYR A 39 1.26 28.98 12.36
N THR A 40 2.11 28.86 13.38
CA THR A 40 3.29 29.68 13.63
C THR A 40 4.48 28.83 14.07
N GLU A 41 5.64 29.44 14.29
CA GLU A 41 6.82 28.74 14.85
C GLU A 41 6.54 28.12 16.22
N ALA A 42 5.75 28.78 17.07
CA ALA A 42 5.35 28.25 18.38
C ALA A 42 4.45 27.00 18.29
N ASP A 43 3.81 26.73 17.14
CA ASP A 43 3.09 25.48 16.90
C ASP A 43 4.03 24.30 16.57
N LEU A 44 5.33 24.55 16.45
CA LEU A 44 6.38 23.53 16.36
C LEU A 44 7.01 23.21 17.72
N ASP A 45 6.67 23.95 18.78
CA ASP A 45 7.18 23.69 20.12
C ASP A 45 6.76 22.29 20.59
N ASN A 46 7.73 21.51 21.06
CA ASN A 46 7.59 20.09 21.44
C ASN A 46 7.35 19.11 20.26
N LEU A 47 7.45 19.54 18.98
CA LEU A 47 7.38 18.63 17.85
C LEU A 47 8.72 17.89 17.64
N GLU A 48 8.82 16.68 18.20
CA GLU A 48 10.03 15.83 18.25
C GLU A 48 10.68 15.56 16.88
N VAL A 49 9.90 15.58 15.81
CA VAL A 49 10.34 15.19 14.45
C VAL A 49 10.96 16.31 13.62
N THR A 50 11.04 17.53 14.15
CA THR A 50 11.54 18.74 13.46
C THR A 50 12.99 18.60 12.98
N GLY A 51 13.88 18.01 13.79
CA GLY A 51 15.30 17.80 13.47
C GLY A 51 15.62 16.59 12.57
N THR A 52 14.61 15.84 12.11
CA THR A 52 14.83 14.57 11.40
C THR A 52 15.36 14.76 9.96
N LEU A 53 16.07 13.73 9.46
CA LEU A 53 16.60 13.67 8.09
C LEU A 53 15.97 12.50 7.31
N PRO A 54 15.80 12.63 5.98
CA PRO A 54 15.31 11.53 5.15
C PRO A 54 16.32 10.37 5.12
N GLY A 55 15.81 9.14 5.03
CA GLY A 55 16.64 7.92 5.04
C GLY A 55 17.15 7.48 6.41
N LEU A 56 16.87 8.22 7.49
CA LEU A 56 17.18 7.85 8.87
C LEU A 56 15.88 7.69 9.69
N PRO A 57 15.86 6.84 10.74
CA PRO A 57 14.73 6.76 11.67
C PRO A 57 14.38 8.13 12.27
N PRO A 58 13.09 8.45 12.51
CA PRO A 58 11.89 7.63 12.29
C PRO A 58 11.30 7.79 10.87
N TYR A 59 12.13 8.07 9.85
CA TYR A 59 11.79 8.12 8.42
C TYR A 59 10.67 9.10 8.00
N VAL A 60 10.26 10.01 8.89
CA VAL A 60 9.22 11.03 8.66
C VAL A 60 9.41 11.76 7.32
N ARG A 61 10.65 12.17 7.02
CA ARG A 61 11.00 12.90 5.79
C ARG A 61 11.22 12.02 4.55
N GLY A 62 11.21 10.70 4.71
CA GLY A 62 11.23 9.73 3.61
C GLY A 62 12.12 8.51 3.86
N PRO A 63 11.87 7.38 3.17
CA PRO A 63 12.60 6.11 3.34
C PRO A 63 14.03 6.08 2.74
N ARG A 64 14.46 7.11 2.00
CA ARG A 64 15.78 7.17 1.32
C ARG A 64 16.42 8.53 1.55
N ALA A 65 17.76 8.59 1.69
CA ALA A 65 18.47 9.84 1.96
C ALA A 65 18.30 10.91 0.87
N THR A 66 18.32 10.50 -0.41
CA THR A 66 18.16 11.42 -1.55
C THR A 66 16.71 11.60 -2.01
N MET A 67 15.80 10.69 -1.63
CA MET A 67 14.43 10.64 -2.16
C MET A 67 14.40 10.87 -3.68
N TYR A 68 13.60 11.83 -4.15
CA TYR A 68 13.35 12.07 -5.57
C TYR A 68 14.40 12.96 -6.26
N THR A 69 15.43 13.43 -5.55
CA THR A 69 16.52 14.21 -6.19
C THR A 69 17.49 13.33 -6.98
N ALA A 70 17.58 12.05 -6.64
CA ALA A 70 18.38 11.06 -7.37
C ALA A 70 17.53 10.22 -8.35
N GLN A 71 16.31 9.83 -7.96
CA GLN A 71 15.42 9.04 -8.79
C GLN A 71 13.95 9.34 -8.45
N PRO A 72 13.09 9.74 -9.41
CA PRO A 72 11.67 9.98 -9.16
C PRO A 72 10.94 8.68 -8.74
N TRP A 73 9.73 8.82 -8.21
CA TRP A 73 8.88 7.66 -7.94
C TRP A 73 8.55 6.89 -9.23
N THR A 74 8.32 5.59 -9.11
CA THR A 74 7.94 4.76 -10.27
C THR A 74 6.49 5.04 -10.64
N ILE A 75 6.24 5.48 -11.88
CA ILE A 75 4.88 5.56 -12.43
C ILE A 75 4.40 4.13 -12.69
N ARG A 76 3.34 3.69 -12.00
CA ARG A 76 2.72 2.37 -12.12
C ARG A 76 1.21 2.50 -12.24
N GLN A 77 0.72 2.70 -13.47
CA GLN A 77 -0.72 2.75 -13.71
C GLN A 77 -1.36 1.38 -13.47
N TYR A 78 -2.36 1.28 -12.58
CA TYR A 78 -3.22 0.11 -12.54
C TYR A 78 -4.04 0.02 -13.82
N ALA A 79 -4.22 -1.18 -14.34
CA ALA A 79 -4.72 -1.44 -15.69
C ALA A 79 -5.05 -2.94 -15.84
N GLY A 80 -5.70 -3.31 -16.95
CA GLY A 80 -6.05 -4.70 -17.28
C GLY A 80 -7.54 -4.85 -17.53
N PHE A 81 -7.92 -5.36 -18.71
CA PHE A 81 -9.32 -5.53 -19.11
C PHE A 81 -9.46 -6.63 -20.18
N SER A 82 -10.62 -7.29 -20.22
CA SER A 82 -10.96 -8.29 -21.23
C SER A 82 -9.99 -9.49 -21.25
N THR A 83 -9.46 -9.88 -22.42
CA THR A 83 -8.65 -11.10 -22.59
C THR A 83 -7.16 -10.88 -22.31
N ALA A 84 -6.42 -11.96 -22.04
CA ALA A 84 -4.96 -11.93 -21.89
C ALA A 84 -4.25 -11.36 -23.14
N LYS A 85 -4.82 -11.57 -24.34
CA LYS A 85 -4.26 -11.05 -25.61
C LYS A 85 -4.49 -9.56 -25.81
N GLU A 86 -5.70 -9.07 -25.57
CA GLU A 86 -6.01 -7.63 -25.62
C GLU A 86 -5.23 -6.89 -24.55
N SER A 87 -5.19 -7.47 -23.35
CA SER A 87 -4.35 -6.94 -22.30
C SER A 87 -2.86 -7.15 -22.59
N ASN A 88 -2.37 -8.09 -23.43
CA ASN A 88 -0.97 -8.13 -23.90
C ASN A 88 -0.62 -7.00 -24.86
N ALA A 89 -1.48 -6.71 -25.83
CA ALA A 89 -1.37 -5.48 -26.62
C ALA A 89 -1.34 -4.24 -25.71
N PHE A 90 -1.98 -4.32 -24.54
CA PHE A 90 -1.93 -3.32 -23.48
C PHE A 90 -0.77 -3.49 -22.45
N TYR A 91 -0.14 -4.67 -22.25
CA TYR A 91 0.84 -5.06 -21.17
C TYR A 91 2.21 -4.41 -21.27
N ARG A 92 2.28 -3.50 -22.22
CA ARG A 92 2.85 -2.19 -21.96
C ARG A 92 2.28 -1.51 -20.65
N ARG A 93 1.30 -2.11 -19.88
CA ARG A 93 0.64 -1.75 -18.56
C ARG A 93 0.32 -2.95 -17.57
N ASN A 94 -0.93 -3.33 -17.18
CA ASN A 94 -1.25 -4.14 -15.92
C ASN A 94 -2.45 -5.17 -15.93
N LEU A 95 -2.74 -5.92 -14.81
CA LEU A 95 -3.35 -7.30 -14.68
C LEU A 95 -4.40 -7.58 -13.53
N ALA A 96 -5.39 -8.53 -13.66
CA ALA A 96 -6.13 -9.20 -12.52
C ALA A 96 -7.19 -10.34 -12.82
N THR A 97 -7.19 -11.49 -12.09
CA THR A 97 -8.34 -12.46 -11.92
C THR A 97 -8.52 -12.95 -10.47
N HIS A 98 -9.64 -12.66 -9.80
CA HIS A 98 -9.66 -12.58 -8.33
C HIS A 98 -10.13 -13.81 -7.51
N ARG A 99 -11.23 -14.47 -7.89
CA ARG A 99 -12.01 -15.35 -6.97
C ARG A 99 -11.76 -16.85 -7.12
N GLY A 100 -10.80 -17.26 -7.93
CA GLY A 100 -10.39 -18.67 -8.07
C GLY A 100 -11.46 -19.57 -8.69
N TYR A 101 -12.19 -19.03 -9.66
CA TYR A 101 -13.07 -19.78 -10.53
C TYR A 101 -12.53 -19.68 -11.96
N ASP A 102 -12.53 -20.79 -12.66
CA ASP A 102 -12.26 -20.84 -14.09
C ASP A 102 -13.39 -20.15 -14.88
N SER A 103 -13.09 -19.58 -16.05
CA SER A 103 -14.02 -18.80 -16.87
C SER A 103 -15.28 -19.55 -17.33
N ASP A 104 -15.24 -20.89 -17.36
CA ASP A 104 -16.39 -21.73 -17.73
C ASP A 104 -17.34 -22.00 -16.54
N ASN A 105 -16.98 -21.58 -15.32
CA ASN A 105 -17.80 -21.83 -14.15
C ASN A 105 -19.13 -21.06 -14.22
N PRO A 106 -20.30 -21.74 -14.13
CA PRO A 106 -21.61 -21.08 -14.30
C PRO A 106 -21.88 -19.91 -13.35
N ARG A 107 -21.15 -19.82 -12.22
CA ARG A 107 -21.30 -18.75 -11.23
C ARG A 107 -20.63 -17.43 -11.63
N VAL A 108 -19.70 -17.45 -12.58
CA VAL A 108 -18.87 -16.28 -12.95
C VAL A 108 -18.94 -15.91 -14.43
N ALA A 109 -19.75 -16.60 -15.24
CA ALA A 109 -19.94 -16.26 -16.66
C ALA A 109 -20.34 -14.79 -16.91
N GLY A 110 -20.94 -14.13 -15.91
CA GLY A 110 -21.25 -12.70 -15.92
C GLY A 110 -20.10 -11.76 -15.53
N ASP A 111 -18.97 -12.27 -15.02
CA ASP A 111 -17.85 -11.51 -14.46
C ASP A 111 -16.54 -11.63 -15.28
N VAL A 112 -16.41 -12.67 -16.12
CA VAL A 112 -15.22 -12.96 -16.95
C VAL A 112 -14.79 -11.71 -17.74
N GLY A 113 -13.52 -11.31 -17.60
CA GLY A 113 -12.92 -10.19 -18.34
C GLY A 113 -13.40 -8.78 -17.97
N LYS A 114 -14.33 -8.61 -17.02
CA LYS A 114 -14.94 -7.29 -16.73
C LYS A 114 -14.13 -6.41 -15.78
N ALA A 115 -13.59 -7.00 -14.72
CA ALA A 115 -12.86 -6.28 -13.66
C ALA A 115 -11.33 -6.45 -13.75
N GLY A 116 -10.85 -7.04 -14.85
CA GLY A 116 -9.47 -7.45 -15.04
C GLY A 116 -9.37 -8.46 -16.19
N VAL A 117 -8.25 -9.19 -16.21
CA VAL A 117 -7.95 -10.21 -17.23
C VAL A 117 -8.26 -11.59 -16.72
N ALA A 118 -9.08 -12.35 -17.45
CA ALA A 118 -9.32 -13.77 -17.20
C ALA A 118 -7.99 -14.56 -17.24
N ILE A 119 -7.68 -15.27 -16.15
CA ILE A 119 -6.54 -16.18 -16.02
C ILE A 119 -7.07 -17.49 -15.44
N ASP A 120 -7.16 -18.51 -16.28
CA ASP A 120 -7.61 -19.85 -15.87
C ASP A 120 -6.41 -20.79 -15.71
N THR A 121 -5.37 -20.58 -16.53
CA THR A 121 -4.20 -21.45 -16.63
C THR A 121 -2.88 -20.67 -16.77
N VAL A 122 -1.76 -21.40 -16.78
CA VAL A 122 -0.45 -20.84 -17.12
C VAL A 122 -0.37 -20.32 -18.57
N GLU A 123 -1.14 -20.90 -19.51
CA GLU A 123 -1.16 -20.45 -20.90
C GLU A 123 -1.67 -19.01 -21.04
N ASP A 124 -2.63 -18.61 -20.20
CA ASP A 124 -3.13 -17.24 -20.18
C ASP A 124 -2.03 -16.27 -19.74
N ILE A 125 -1.26 -16.60 -18.69
CA ILE A 125 -0.11 -15.84 -18.21
C ILE A 125 1.05 -15.83 -19.24
N LYS A 126 1.20 -16.89 -20.04
CA LYS A 126 2.18 -16.93 -21.15
C LYS A 126 1.80 -15.98 -22.27
N VAL A 127 0.54 -15.98 -22.72
CA VAL A 127 0.01 -15.00 -23.68
C VAL A 127 0.14 -13.57 -23.14
N LEU A 128 -0.10 -13.40 -21.84
CA LEU A 128 0.01 -12.13 -21.11
C LEU A 128 1.37 -11.47 -21.24
N PHE A 129 2.43 -12.26 -21.03
CA PHE A 129 3.82 -11.81 -20.98
C PHE A 129 4.60 -12.19 -22.24
N ASP A 130 3.92 -12.55 -23.33
CA ASP A 130 4.57 -12.74 -24.63
C ASP A 130 5.35 -11.47 -25.01
N GLN A 131 6.61 -11.69 -25.41
CA GLN A 131 7.60 -10.65 -25.74
C GLN A 131 7.89 -9.64 -24.60
N ILE A 132 7.50 -9.92 -23.35
CA ILE A 132 7.79 -9.08 -22.17
C ILE A 132 8.85 -9.78 -21.30
N PRO A 133 10.09 -9.25 -21.21
CA PRO A 133 11.19 -9.91 -20.50
C PRO A 133 11.04 -9.80 -18.97
N LEU A 134 10.65 -10.90 -18.33
CA LEU A 134 10.36 -10.95 -16.89
C LEU A 134 11.60 -10.80 -15.99
N ASP A 135 12.81 -10.95 -16.52
CA ASP A 135 14.08 -10.67 -15.82
C ASP A 135 14.39 -9.17 -15.68
N LYS A 136 13.76 -8.33 -16.53
CA LYS A 136 13.98 -6.88 -16.61
C LYS A 136 12.77 -6.07 -16.14
N MET A 137 11.58 -6.64 -16.24
CA MET A 137 10.34 -5.98 -15.85
C MET A 137 10.02 -6.19 -14.37
N SER A 138 9.42 -5.17 -13.75
CA SER A 138 8.96 -5.24 -12.37
C SER A 138 7.44 -5.34 -12.32
N VAL A 139 6.92 -6.56 -12.19
CA VAL A 139 5.49 -6.86 -12.33
C VAL A 139 4.75 -6.69 -11.00
N SER A 140 3.60 -6.01 -11.01
CA SER A 140 2.74 -5.86 -9.82
C SER A 140 1.43 -6.59 -10.05
N MET A 141 1.13 -7.59 -9.22
CA MET A 141 -0.09 -8.40 -9.33
C MET A 141 -1.03 -8.09 -8.17
N THR A 142 -2.16 -7.45 -8.47
CA THR A 142 -3.22 -7.18 -7.49
C THR A 142 -4.02 -8.45 -7.24
N MET A 143 -3.45 -9.39 -6.46
CA MET A 143 -4.08 -10.68 -6.18
C MET A 143 -4.08 -11.07 -4.70
N ASN A 144 -5.18 -11.64 -4.21
CA ASN A 144 -5.38 -11.99 -2.79
C ASN A 144 -6.13 -13.32 -2.60
N GLY A 145 -7.36 -13.45 -3.13
CA GLY A 145 -8.14 -14.69 -2.99
C GLY A 145 -7.47 -15.89 -3.68
N ALA A 146 -7.31 -15.81 -5.01
CA ALA A 146 -6.64 -16.81 -5.83
C ALA A 146 -5.11 -16.66 -5.86
N VAL A 147 -4.48 -16.21 -4.77
CA VAL A 147 -3.06 -15.83 -4.77
C VAL A 147 -2.10 -16.98 -5.10
N LEU A 148 -2.38 -18.21 -4.65
CA LEU A 148 -1.55 -19.38 -4.90
C LEU A 148 -1.43 -19.74 -6.40
N PRO A 149 -2.53 -20.05 -7.14
CA PRO A 149 -2.42 -20.41 -8.55
C PRO A 149 -1.86 -19.26 -9.41
N VAL A 150 -2.28 -18.00 -9.15
CA VAL A 150 -1.79 -16.85 -9.93
C VAL A 150 -0.28 -16.63 -9.73
N LEU A 151 0.24 -16.76 -8.50
CA LEU A 151 1.67 -16.68 -8.25
C LEU A 151 2.44 -17.85 -8.87
N ALA A 152 1.90 -19.07 -8.79
CA ALA A 152 2.50 -20.25 -9.41
C ALA A 152 2.58 -20.12 -10.95
N PHE A 153 1.50 -19.68 -11.60
CA PHE A 153 1.48 -19.44 -13.05
C PHE A 153 2.46 -18.34 -13.47
N TYR A 154 2.62 -17.28 -12.68
CA TYR A 154 3.64 -16.25 -12.92
C TYR A 154 5.07 -16.80 -12.85
N ILE A 155 5.36 -17.68 -11.88
CA ILE A 155 6.67 -18.33 -11.74
C ILE A 155 6.93 -19.27 -12.93
N VAL A 156 5.98 -20.15 -13.28
CA VAL A 156 6.16 -21.10 -14.40
C VAL A 156 6.30 -20.37 -15.74
N ALA A 157 5.53 -19.30 -15.98
CA ALA A 157 5.68 -18.51 -17.20
C ALA A 157 7.06 -17.82 -17.29
N ALA A 158 7.68 -17.46 -16.16
CA ALA A 158 9.06 -16.99 -16.14
C ALA A 158 10.07 -18.11 -16.41
N GLU A 159 9.88 -19.29 -15.81
CA GLU A 159 10.72 -20.47 -16.05
C GLU A 159 10.69 -20.87 -17.54
N GLU A 160 9.54 -20.80 -18.21
CA GLU A 160 9.40 -21.02 -19.65
C GLU A 160 10.07 -19.92 -20.51
N GLN A 161 10.24 -18.69 -19.99
CA GLN A 161 11.11 -17.66 -20.60
C GLN A 161 12.61 -17.90 -20.33
N GLY A 162 12.99 -18.93 -19.57
CA GLY A 162 14.37 -19.17 -19.11
C GLY A 162 14.79 -18.26 -17.94
N VAL A 163 13.83 -17.68 -17.23
CA VAL A 163 14.04 -16.75 -16.11
C VAL A 163 13.79 -17.47 -14.78
N THR A 164 14.83 -17.62 -13.98
CA THR A 164 14.77 -18.22 -12.65
C THR A 164 14.11 -17.30 -11.62
N SER A 165 13.44 -17.87 -10.62
CA SER A 165 12.63 -17.13 -9.61
C SER A 165 13.40 -16.04 -8.85
N ASP A 166 14.70 -16.22 -8.64
CA ASP A 166 15.58 -15.21 -8.02
C ASP A 166 15.70 -13.92 -8.85
N LYS A 167 15.40 -14.00 -10.15
CA LYS A 167 15.45 -12.87 -11.07
C LYS A 167 14.19 -12.02 -11.07
N LEU A 168 13.08 -12.56 -10.59
CA LEU A 168 11.78 -11.90 -10.65
C LEU A 168 11.72 -10.71 -9.68
N THR A 169 11.45 -9.54 -10.25
CA THR A 169 11.21 -8.31 -9.48
C THR A 169 9.73 -7.94 -9.58
N GLY A 170 9.16 -7.47 -8.48
CA GLY A 170 7.72 -7.22 -8.48
C GLY A 170 7.09 -7.19 -7.10
N THR A 171 5.76 -7.25 -7.09
CA THR A 171 4.93 -7.28 -5.89
C THR A 171 3.70 -8.13 -6.16
N ILE A 172 3.27 -8.94 -5.19
CA ILE A 172 1.91 -9.49 -5.16
C ILE A 172 1.15 -8.87 -3.98
N GLN A 173 -0.14 -8.58 -4.15
CA GLN A 173 -0.88 -7.85 -3.12
C GLN A 173 -1.04 -8.67 -1.83
N ASN A 174 -1.50 -9.93 -1.94
CA ASN A 174 -1.46 -10.97 -0.91
C ASN A 174 -1.93 -10.55 0.49
N ASP A 175 -2.89 -9.63 0.55
CA ASP A 175 -3.40 -9.02 1.76
C ASP A 175 -4.86 -9.44 1.95
N ILE A 176 -5.11 -10.45 2.78
CA ILE A 176 -6.45 -11.01 2.97
C ILE A 176 -7.26 -10.30 4.07
N LEU A 177 -6.63 -9.67 5.05
CA LEU A 177 -7.33 -9.01 6.16
C LEU A 177 -8.24 -7.89 5.63
N LYS A 178 -7.73 -7.05 4.72
CA LYS A 178 -8.55 -6.05 4.01
C LYS A 178 -9.59 -6.65 3.04
N GLU A 179 -9.44 -7.91 2.59
CA GLU A 179 -10.50 -8.58 1.84
C GLU A 179 -11.72 -8.86 2.71
N TYR A 180 -11.54 -9.29 3.95
CA TYR A 180 -12.66 -9.48 4.88
C TYR A 180 -13.26 -8.15 5.37
N LEU A 181 -12.45 -7.10 5.46
CA LEU A 181 -12.90 -5.78 5.94
C LEU A 181 -13.70 -4.99 4.89
N CYS A 182 -13.24 -4.95 3.64
CA CYS A 182 -13.78 -4.03 2.63
C CYS A 182 -13.80 -4.54 1.19
N ARG A 183 -12.87 -5.41 0.78
CA ARG A 183 -12.64 -5.72 -0.65
C ARG A 183 -13.32 -7.00 -1.17
N ASN A 184 -13.78 -7.89 -0.29
CA ASN A 184 -14.72 -8.98 -0.57
C ASN A 184 -14.32 -10.02 -1.65
N THR A 185 -13.04 -10.16 -2.01
CA THR A 185 -12.55 -11.19 -2.95
C THR A 185 -11.87 -12.40 -2.28
N TYR A 186 -12.10 -12.61 -0.98
CA TYR A 186 -11.63 -13.79 -0.26
C TYR A 186 -12.29 -15.09 -0.76
N ILE A 187 -11.57 -16.22 -0.61
CA ILE A 187 -12.06 -17.57 -0.94
C ILE A 187 -12.24 -18.40 0.33
N TYR A 188 -11.19 -18.51 1.15
CA TYR A 188 -11.17 -19.33 2.36
C TYR A 188 -11.56 -18.52 3.62
N PRO A 189 -11.85 -19.18 4.76
CA PRO A 189 -11.96 -18.50 6.06
C PRO A 189 -10.64 -17.85 6.52
N PRO A 190 -10.65 -16.92 7.49
CA PRO A 190 -9.46 -16.14 7.86
C PRO A 190 -8.22 -16.96 8.26
N LYS A 191 -8.39 -18.00 9.10
CA LYS A 191 -7.26 -18.84 9.56
C LYS A 191 -6.48 -19.52 8.43
N PRO A 192 -7.10 -20.31 7.52
CA PRO A 192 -6.37 -20.89 6.40
C PRO A 192 -5.80 -19.83 5.44
N SER A 193 -6.46 -18.69 5.23
CA SER A 193 -5.89 -17.61 4.41
C SER A 193 -4.63 -16.98 5.02
N MET A 194 -4.61 -16.74 6.33
CA MET A 194 -3.40 -16.25 7.02
C MET A 194 -2.24 -17.25 6.95
N ARG A 195 -2.54 -18.56 6.98
CA ARG A 195 -1.54 -19.61 6.72
C ARG A 195 -0.99 -19.50 5.29
N ILE A 196 -1.85 -19.36 4.28
CA ILE A 196 -1.43 -19.20 2.87
C ILE A 196 -0.46 -18.02 2.72
N ILE A 197 -0.74 -16.90 3.38
CA ILE A 197 0.14 -15.73 3.38
C ILE A 197 1.50 -16.06 4.01
N ALA A 198 1.52 -16.73 5.17
CA ALA A 198 2.78 -17.14 5.82
C ALA A 198 3.59 -18.12 4.95
N ASP A 199 2.93 -19.11 4.32
CA ASP A 199 3.56 -20.08 3.42
C ASP A 199 4.17 -19.37 2.18
N ILE A 200 3.49 -18.36 1.61
CA ILE A 200 4.02 -17.51 0.51
C ILE A 200 5.21 -16.66 0.97
N ILE A 201 5.11 -16.01 2.14
CA ILE A 201 6.21 -15.20 2.69
C ILE A 201 7.44 -16.09 2.91
N ALA A 202 7.28 -17.28 3.47
CA ALA A 202 8.37 -18.23 3.68
C ALA A 202 9.03 -18.65 2.35
N TRP A 203 8.23 -19.09 1.38
CA TRP A 203 8.76 -19.58 0.11
C TRP A 203 9.45 -18.47 -0.70
N CYS A 204 8.81 -17.29 -0.83
CA CYS A 204 9.39 -16.18 -1.59
C CYS A 204 10.63 -15.58 -0.92
N SER A 205 10.74 -15.59 0.42
CA SER A 205 11.93 -15.07 1.10
C SER A 205 13.19 -15.90 0.80
N GLY A 206 13.04 -17.22 0.59
CA GLY A 206 14.11 -18.11 0.15
C GLY A 206 14.36 -18.13 -1.37
N ASN A 207 13.31 -18.02 -2.19
CA ASN A 207 13.38 -18.32 -3.64
C ASN A 207 13.20 -17.09 -4.57
N MET A 208 12.61 -16.00 -4.07
CA MET A 208 12.36 -14.76 -4.82
C MET A 208 12.86 -13.52 -4.04
N PRO A 209 14.17 -13.44 -3.68
CA PRO A 209 14.71 -12.36 -2.84
C PRO A 209 14.59 -10.95 -3.42
N ARG A 210 14.10 -10.78 -4.66
CA ARG A 210 13.83 -9.47 -5.29
C ARG A 210 12.35 -9.09 -5.36
N PHE A 211 11.45 -9.93 -4.88
CA PHE A 211 10.00 -9.78 -4.97
C PHE A 211 9.39 -9.33 -3.63
N ASN A 212 8.43 -8.41 -3.66
CA ASN A 212 7.70 -8.00 -2.46
C ASN A 212 6.51 -8.96 -2.25
N THR A 213 6.52 -9.65 -1.11
CA THR A 213 5.65 -10.81 -0.83
C THR A 213 4.22 -10.44 -0.45
N ILE A 214 3.99 -9.17 -0.13
CA ILE A 214 2.70 -8.59 0.25
C ILE A 214 2.73 -7.07 0.08
N SER A 215 1.59 -6.50 -0.27
CA SER A 215 1.32 -5.06 -0.30
C SER A 215 0.16 -4.75 0.63
N ILE A 216 0.48 -4.32 1.84
CA ILE A 216 -0.44 -4.13 2.97
C ILE A 216 -1.21 -2.82 2.73
N SER A 217 -2.54 -2.91 2.57
CA SER A 217 -3.29 -2.00 1.69
C SER A 217 -4.41 -1.22 2.40
N GLY A 218 -4.12 0.01 2.81
CA GLY A 218 -5.10 1.00 3.25
C GLY A 218 -5.97 1.60 2.13
N TYR A 219 -5.50 1.61 0.88
CA TYR A 219 -6.24 2.19 -0.27
C TYR A 219 -7.71 1.75 -0.35
N HIS A 220 -7.97 0.45 -0.25
CA HIS A 220 -9.34 -0.09 -0.35
C HIS A 220 -10.21 0.25 0.86
N MET A 221 -9.58 0.51 2.02
CA MET A 221 -10.29 1.01 3.20
C MET A 221 -10.68 2.48 2.98
N GLY A 222 -9.79 3.29 2.39
CA GLY A 222 -10.08 4.66 1.96
C GLY A 222 -11.24 4.73 0.96
N GLU A 223 -11.21 3.89 -0.08
CA GLU A 223 -12.33 3.78 -1.05
C GLU A 223 -13.63 3.28 -0.41
N ALA A 224 -13.56 2.57 0.72
CA ALA A 224 -14.72 2.16 1.51
C ALA A 224 -15.15 3.19 2.57
N GLY A 225 -14.55 4.39 2.58
CA GLY A 225 -14.91 5.51 3.47
C GLY A 225 -14.05 5.63 4.74
N ALA A 226 -12.88 4.99 4.82
CA ALA A 226 -11.97 5.16 5.94
C ALA A 226 -11.14 6.45 5.82
N ASN A 227 -11.22 7.32 6.84
CA ASN A 227 -10.43 8.54 6.91
C ASN A 227 -8.91 8.26 7.05
N CYS A 228 -8.08 9.30 6.99
CA CYS A 228 -6.63 9.14 6.99
C CYS A 228 -6.07 8.46 8.25
N VAL A 229 -6.68 8.70 9.42
CA VAL A 229 -6.30 8.07 10.69
C VAL A 229 -6.65 6.58 10.69
N GLN A 230 -7.85 6.22 10.22
CA GLN A 230 -8.33 4.84 10.12
C GLN A 230 -7.48 4.02 9.14
N GLN A 231 -7.16 4.57 7.97
CA GLN A 231 -6.25 3.91 7.02
C GLN A 231 -4.91 3.57 7.66
N VAL A 232 -4.28 4.50 8.38
CA VAL A 232 -2.99 4.23 9.04
C VAL A 232 -3.14 3.21 10.16
N ALA A 233 -4.14 3.36 11.03
CA ALA A 233 -4.35 2.47 12.16
C ALA A 233 -4.58 1.01 11.72
N PHE A 234 -5.51 0.79 10.78
CA PHE A 234 -5.84 -0.55 10.30
C PHE A 234 -4.70 -1.17 9.49
N THR A 235 -4.06 -0.42 8.58
CA THR A 235 -2.95 -0.95 7.75
C THR A 235 -1.71 -1.31 8.59
N LEU A 236 -1.43 -0.58 9.68
CA LEU A 236 -0.35 -0.92 10.61
C LEU A 236 -0.71 -2.13 11.49
N ALA A 237 -1.97 -2.24 11.93
CA ALA A 237 -2.45 -3.41 12.66
C ALA A 237 -2.38 -4.69 11.80
N ASP A 238 -2.79 -4.62 10.53
CA ASP A 238 -2.68 -5.73 9.58
C ASP A 238 -1.21 -6.14 9.38
N ARG A 239 -0.26 -5.19 9.26
CA ARG A 239 1.18 -5.52 9.21
C ARG A 239 1.67 -6.24 10.45
N ILE A 240 1.21 -5.83 11.63
CA ILE A 240 1.55 -6.48 12.91
C ILE A 240 1.06 -7.94 12.91
N GLU A 241 -0.16 -8.22 12.44
CA GLU A 241 -0.67 -9.58 12.35
C GLU A 241 0.03 -10.43 11.28
N TYR A 242 0.41 -9.85 10.13
CA TYR A 242 1.20 -10.56 9.12
C TYR A 242 2.61 -10.93 9.63
N ILE A 243 3.26 -10.04 10.39
CA ILE A 243 4.55 -10.33 11.03
C ILE A 243 4.41 -11.42 12.09
N LYS A 244 3.37 -11.35 12.95
CA LYS A 244 3.07 -12.42 13.91
C LYS A 244 2.84 -13.77 13.24
N ALA A 245 2.09 -13.80 12.13
CA ALA A 245 1.83 -15.03 11.37
C ALA A 245 3.13 -15.63 10.78
N ALA A 246 3.98 -14.80 10.17
CA ALA A 246 5.27 -15.20 9.63
C ALA A 246 6.25 -15.70 10.72
N ILE A 247 6.34 -15.01 11.87
CA ILE A 247 7.14 -15.46 13.02
C ILE A 247 6.59 -16.77 13.61
N SER A 248 5.27 -16.92 13.68
CA SER A 248 4.62 -18.16 14.15
C SER A 248 4.86 -19.35 13.21
N ALA A 249 5.16 -19.09 11.93
CA ALA A 249 5.61 -20.08 10.95
C ALA A 249 7.12 -20.36 11.00
N GLY A 250 7.86 -19.75 11.94
CA GLY A 250 9.29 -19.99 12.18
C GLY A 250 10.25 -19.06 11.44
N LEU A 251 9.75 -18.02 10.76
CA LEU A 251 10.60 -17.04 10.05
C LEU A 251 11.18 -16.01 11.02
N LYS A 252 12.43 -15.58 10.82
CA LYS A 252 13.00 -14.44 11.54
C LYS A 252 12.55 -13.15 10.86
N ILE A 253 12.30 -12.10 11.64
CA ILE A 253 11.78 -10.84 11.09
C ILE A 253 12.67 -10.24 10.00
N ASP A 254 14.00 -10.26 10.19
CA ASP A 254 14.98 -9.73 9.23
C ASP A 254 14.96 -10.46 7.87
N ASP A 255 14.51 -11.73 7.83
CA ASP A 255 14.50 -12.54 6.59
C ASP A 255 13.39 -12.10 5.62
N PHE A 256 12.29 -11.50 6.12
CA PHE A 256 11.09 -11.21 5.32
C PHE A 256 10.55 -9.77 5.45
N ALA A 257 10.71 -9.12 6.61
CA ALA A 257 10.19 -7.77 6.82
C ALA A 257 10.77 -6.72 5.83
N PRO A 258 12.03 -6.84 5.33
CA PRO A 258 12.55 -6.00 4.23
C PRO A 258 11.91 -6.25 2.86
N ARG A 259 10.90 -7.14 2.74
CA ARG A 259 10.09 -7.40 1.52
C ARG A 259 8.61 -7.05 1.67
N LEU A 260 8.19 -6.60 2.86
CA LEU A 260 6.85 -6.06 3.06
C LEU A 260 6.74 -4.68 2.37
N SER A 261 5.59 -4.39 1.78
CA SER A 261 5.30 -3.10 1.14
C SER A 261 3.90 -2.61 1.53
N PHE A 262 3.62 -1.32 1.29
CA PHE A 262 2.35 -0.68 1.65
C PHE A 262 1.62 -0.16 0.41
N PHE A 263 0.33 0.08 0.57
CA PHE A 263 -0.49 0.76 -0.43
C PHE A 263 -1.56 1.64 0.23
N PHE A 264 -1.39 2.96 0.18
CA PHE A 264 -2.32 3.95 0.74
C PHE A 264 -3.15 4.63 -0.33
N GLY A 265 -4.38 5.02 0.01
CA GLY A 265 -5.26 5.82 -0.84
C GLY A 265 -5.08 7.31 -0.59
N ILE A 266 -5.13 8.10 -1.66
CA ILE A 266 -4.91 9.54 -1.62
C ILE A 266 -6.19 10.27 -2.06
N GLY A 267 -6.88 10.85 -1.07
CA GLY A 267 -8.07 11.66 -1.29
C GLY A 267 -7.76 13.14 -1.59
N MET A 268 -8.78 13.98 -1.42
CA MET A 268 -8.75 15.39 -1.85
C MET A 268 -8.04 16.35 -0.89
N ASP A 269 -7.95 16.05 0.42
CA ASP A 269 -7.21 16.88 1.37
C ASP A 269 -5.70 16.64 1.23
N LEU A 270 -5.04 17.53 0.48
CA LEU A 270 -3.59 17.49 0.25
C LEU A 270 -2.78 17.44 1.57
N PHE A 271 -3.15 18.25 2.57
CA PHE A 271 -2.36 18.38 3.78
C PHE A 271 -2.54 17.18 4.70
N MET A 272 -3.76 16.69 4.85
CA MET A 272 -4.04 15.48 5.62
C MET A 272 -3.38 14.25 4.99
N ASN A 273 -3.42 14.10 3.66
CA ASN A 273 -2.75 12.98 2.98
C ASN A 273 -1.21 13.06 3.09
N VAL A 274 -0.62 14.26 3.02
CA VAL A 274 0.82 14.47 3.28
C VAL A 274 1.17 14.15 4.75
N ALA A 275 0.32 14.54 5.70
CA ALA A 275 0.50 14.20 7.12
C ALA A 275 0.40 12.69 7.36
N MET A 276 -0.62 12.03 6.79
CA MET A 276 -0.87 10.59 6.86
C MET A 276 0.36 9.77 6.44
N LEU A 277 0.90 10.04 5.25
CA LEU A 277 2.07 9.30 4.75
C LEU A 277 3.32 9.52 5.62
N ARG A 278 3.47 10.68 6.25
CA ARG A 278 4.57 10.98 7.19
C ARG A 278 4.37 10.29 8.54
N ALA A 279 3.16 10.32 9.08
CA ALA A 279 2.79 9.69 10.34
C ALA A 279 2.89 8.15 10.26
N ALA A 280 2.47 7.55 9.15
CA ALA A 280 2.60 6.10 8.92
C ALA A 280 4.06 5.63 9.04
N ARG A 281 5.02 6.39 8.47
CA ARG A 281 6.46 6.07 8.59
C ARG A 281 6.96 6.17 10.02
N TYR A 282 6.55 7.22 10.74
CA TYR A 282 6.88 7.43 12.15
C TYR A 282 6.39 6.25 13.01
N LEU A 283 5.07 6.03 13.00
CA LEU A 283 4.40 5.03 13.82
C LEU A 283 4.90 3.62 13.54
N TRP A 284 5.21 3.30 12.28
CA TRP A 284 5.82 2.02 11.93
C TRP A 284 7.25 1.87 12.48
N SER A 285 8.07 2.91 12.36
CA SER A 285 9.46 2.89 12.87
C SER A 285 9.51 2.67 14.38
N GLU A 286 8.48 3.08 15.12
CA GLU A 286 8.33 2.74 16.53
C GLU A 286 7.77 1.33 16.72
N ALA A 287 6.65 0.98 16.07
CA ALA A 287 5.93 -0.27 16.28
C ALA A 287 6.76 -1.53 15.98
N VAL A 288 7.67 -1.48 15.00
CA VAL A 288 8.52 -2.62 14.64
C VAL A 288 9.55 -2.98 15.73
N SER A 289 9.94 -2.02 16.57
CA SER A 289 10.97 -2.23 17.60
C SER A 289 10.56 -3.33 18.59
N GLY A 290 9.26 -3.50 18.83
CA GLY A 290 8.70 -4.54 19.69
C GLY A 290 8.91 -5.99 19.18
N PHE A 291 9.38 -6.17 17.95
CA PHE A 291 9.68 -7.50 17.37
C PHE A 291 11.17 -7.87 17.42
N GLY A 292 12.05 -7.01 17.96
CA GLY A 292 13.48 -7.33 18.09
C GLY A 292 14.27 -7.34 16.77
N ALA A 293 13.73 -6.72 15.72
CA ALA A 293 14.38 -6.52 14.42
C ALA A 293 15.81 -5.94 14.55
N GLN A 294 16.76 -6.50 13.79
CA GLN A 294 18.16 -6.04 13.80
C GLN A 294 18.54 -5.29 12.52
N ASP A 295 17.95 -5.63 11.36
CA ASP A 295 18.14 -4.85 10.13
C ASP A 295 17.37 -3.51 10.26
N PRO A 296 18.05 -2.34 10.18
CA PRO A 296 17.37 -1.04 10.15
C PRO A 296 16.35 -0.89 9.02
N TYR A 297 16.47 -1.68 7.96
CA TYR A 297 15.53 -1.68 6.84
C TYR A 297 14.12 -2.14 7.20
N ASN A 298 13.96 -2.90 8.29
CA ASN A 298 12.65 -3.29 8.82
C ASN A 298 11.80 -2.07 9.22
N ASN A 299 12.45 -1.01 9.69
CA ASN A 299 11.83 0.23 10.17
C ASN A 299 11.27 1.10 9.04
N VAL A 300 11.48 0.70 7.78
CA VAL A 300 11.13 1.48 6.60
C VAL A 300 9.76 1.08 6.06
N ILE A 301 8.84 2.04 5.92
CA ILE A 301 7.71 1.90 4.98
C ILE A 301 8.18 2.29 3.58
N ARG A 302 8.01 1.36 2.64
CA ARG A 302 7.95 1.65 1.20
C ARG A 302 6.50 1.46 0.77
N THR A 303 5.93 2.45 0.10
CA THR A 303 4.51 2.44 -0.26
C THR A 303 4.32 2.75 -1.74
N THR A 304 3.36 2.07 -2.36
CA THR A 304 2.62 2.58 -3.50
C THR A 304 1.55 3.55 -2.99
N ILE A 305 1.10 4.47 -3.84
CA ILE A 305 -0.09 5.29 -3.60
C ILE A 305 -0.93 5.27 -4.88
N ASP A 306 -2.24 5.43 -4.72
CA ASP A 306 -3.18 5.66 -5.82
C ASP A 306 -4.27 6.63 -5.35
N HIS A 307 -4.91 7.32 -6.28
CA HIS A 307 -5.95 8.29 -5.96
C HIS A 307 -7.25 7.58 -5.62
N CYS A 308 -7.87 7.96 -4.51
CA CYS A 308 -9.21 7.51 -4.19
C CYS A 308 -10.23 8.13 -5.16
N ALA A 309 -11.06 7.29 -5.78
CA ALA A 309 -12.14 7.74 -6.64
C ALA A 309 -13.31 8.33 -5.83
N HIS A 310 -13.42 7.93 -4.56
CA HIS A 310 -14.42 8.45 -3.62
C HIS A 310 -13.83 9.50 -2.67
N PRO A 311 -14.63 10.52 -2.25
CA PRO A 311 -14.22 11.41 -1.17
C PRO A 311 -14.02 10.63 0.13
N MET A 312 -12.90 10.91 0.81
CA MET A 312 -12.58 10.42 2.16
C MET A 312 -12.85 11.53 3.18
#